data_AF-A0A2N5YT01-F1
#
_entry.id   AF-A0A2N5YT01-F1
#
_cell.length_a   1.000
_cell.length_b   1.000
_cell.length_c   1.000
_cell.angle_alpha   90.00
_cell.angle_beta   90.00
_cell.angle_gamma   90.00
#
_symmetry.space_group_name_H-M   'P 1'
#
loop_
_entity.id
_entity.type
_entity.pdbx_description
1 polymer ?
#
loop_
_entity_poly.entity_id
_entity_poly.type
_entity_poly.pdbx_seq_one_letter_code
_entity_poly.pdbx_strand_id
1 'polypeptide(L)'
;MVIVSTPNDPITEIKSEVKNIDGADFERLQDSLGLFGIYSVPSYYGGLSPMYKMASVYQQIDYDYEGDCLNFSGGMMPLCVNILIFKGGEYNIIDSKDELRETFAPIESEEEALSYVCAYTNTYPMYEFDLPFRYRRYVWKLYKSHAKKVEGGYEVLTYDYQTFGCGPHNHYSIVSFVDFNGNVSLLKQKKVYADPLEDGLCVD
;
A
#
# COMPACT_ATOMS: atom_id res chain seq x y z
N MET A 1 -7.29 -20.66 -19.78
CA MET A 1 -5.88 -20.38 -19.43
C MET A 1 -5.79 -18.91 -19.09
N VAL A 2 -5.29 -18.52 -17.92
CA VAL A 2 -5.01 -17.10 -17.63
C VAL A 2 -3.69 -16.78 -18.29
N ILE A 3 -3.66 -15.70 -19.06
CA ILE A 3 -2.39 -15.16 -19.53
C ILE A 3 -1.85 -14.31 -18.39
N VAL A 4 -0.88 -14.84 -17.67
CA VAL A 4 -0.02 -14.02 -16.82
C VAL A 4 0.91 -13.28 -17.77
N SER A 5 0.89 -11.95 -17.70
CA SER A 5 1.71 -10.98 -18.43
C SER A 5 2.64 -11.48 -19.55
N THR A 6 2.57 -10.86 -20.73
CA THR A 6 3.56 -11.11 -21.79
C THR A 6 4.88 -10.37 -21.51
N PRO A 7 6.01 -10.77 -22.13
CA PRO A 7 7.29 -10.06 -22.00
C PRO A 7 7.26 -8.58 -22.41
N ASN A 8 6.22 -8.15 -23.12
CA ASN A 8 6.03 -6.78 -23.57
C ASN A 8 5.10 -5.96 -22.66
N ASP A 9 4.53 -6.57 -21.61
CA ASP A 9 3.71 -5.82 -20.67
C ASP A 9 4.59 -4.91 -19.81
N PRO A 10 4.12 -3.69 -19.49
CA PRO A 10 4.88 -2.76 -18.67
C PRO A 10 5.13 -3.34 -17.28
N ILE A 11 6.33 -3.08 -16.75
CA ILE A 11 6.75 -3.42 -15.40
C ILE A 11 7.58 -2.26 -14.85
N THR A 12 7.33 -1.91 -13.60
CA THR A 12 8.18 -0.98 -12.85
C THR A 12 8.67 -1.73 -11.63
N GLU A 13 9.98 -1.93 -11.52
CA GLU A 13 10.58 -2.57 -10.35
C GLU A 13 11.05 -1.50 -9.37
N ILE A 14 10.80 -1.76 -8.08
CA ILE A 14 11.36 -0.95 -7.00
C ILE A 14 12.71 -1.56 -6.64
N LYS A 15 13.77 -0.83 -6.98
CA LYS A 15 15.17 -1.26 -6.85
C LYS A 15 15.83 -0.66 -5.62
N SER A 16 15.34 0.49 -5.18
CA SER A 16 15.81 1.15 -3.97
C SER A 16 15.47 0.32 -2.74
N GLU A 17 16.44 0.15 -1.85
CA GLU A 17 16.22 -0.52 -0.57
C GLU A 17 15.56 0.43 0.43
N VAL A 18 14.60 -0.09 1.17
CA VAL A 18 13.95 0.66 2.25
C VAL A 18 14.87 0.79 3.46
N LYS A 19 14.93 1.98 4.05
CA LYS A 19 15.61 2.20 5.32
C LYS A 19 14.60 2.03 6.45
N ASN A 20 14.65 0.90 7.16
CA ASN A 20 13.81 0.72 8.34
C ASN A 20 14.37 1.47 9.56
N ILE A 21 13.49 1.93 10.45
CA ILE A 21 13.85 2.21 11.84
C ILE A 21 14.34 0.90 12.48
N ASP A 22 15.33 0.98 13.37
CA ASP A 22 15.90 -0.20 14.01
C ASP A 22 14.81 -0.91 14.84
N GLY A 23 14.65 -2.22 14.63
CA GLY A 23 13.68 -3.02 15.38
C GLY A 23 13.93 -3.00 16.89
N ALA A 24 15.17 -2.76 17.33
CA ALA A 24 15.50 -2.58 18.74
C ALA A 24 14.84 -1.34 19.38
N ASP A 25 14.43 -0.36 18.58
CA ASP A 25 13.73 0.84 19.06
C ASP A 25 12.20 0.65 19.18
N PHE A 26 11.63 -0.43 18.62
CA PHE A 26 10.18 -0.54 18.46
C PHE A 26 9.41 -0.53 19.78
N GLU A 27 9.82 -1.31 20.78
CA GLU A 27 9.15 -1.37 22.09
C GLU A 27 9.15 0.00 22.77
N ARG A 28 10.32 0.65 22.83
CA ARG A 28 10.47 2.00 23.40
C ARG A 28 9.59 3.02 22.68
N LEU A 29 9.58 3.00 21.35
CA LEU A 29 8.80 3.94 20.55
C LEU A 29 7.30 3.69 20.71
N GLN A 30 6.88 2.42 20.70
CA GLN A 30 5.50 2.01 20.87
C GLN A 30 4.92 2.54 22.18
N ASP A 31 5.63 2.34 23.29
CA ASP A 31 5.22 2.83 24.60
C ASP A 31 5.19 4.37 24.66
N SER A 32 6.23 5.02 24.12
CA SER A 32 6.35 6.48 24.19
C SER A 32 5.31 7.23 23.36
N LEU A 33 4.85 6.61 22.27
CA LEU A 33 3.89 7.20 21.34
C LEU A 33 2.46 6.66 21.54
N GLY A 34 2.25 5.73 22.48
CA GLY A 34 0.94 5.13 22.75
C GLY A 34 0.39 4.34 21.56
N LEU A 35 1.26 3.66 20.81
CA LEU A 35 0.88 2.93 19.60
C LEU A 35 0.48 1.48 19.93
N PHE A 36 -0.40 0.91 19.12
CA PHE A 36 -0.77 -0.50 19.22
C PHE A 36 0.36 -1.42 18.73
N GLY A 37 1.09 -1.00 17.69
CA GLY A 37 2.21 -1.77 17.17
C GLY A 37 3.11 -0.97 16.23
N ILE A 38 4.37 -1.36 16.18
CA ILE A 38 5.37 -0.83 15.23
C ILE A 38 6.02 -1.99 14.48
N TYR A 39 6.12 -1.86 13.17
CA TYR A 39 6.67 -2.90 12.29
C TYR A 39 7.54 -2.28 11.20
N SER A 40 8.45 -3.08 10.64
CA SER A 40 9.17 -2.68 9.43
C SER A 40 8.19 -2.34 8.30
N VAL A 41 8.51 -1.31 7.53
CA VAL A 41 7.76 -1.01 6.32
C VAL A 41 8.02 -2.07 5.24
N PRO A 42 7.06 -2.30 4.32
CA PRO A 42 7.28 -3.19 3.20
C PRO A 42 8.44 -2.72 2.31
N SER A 43 9.13 -3.66 1.66
CA SER A 43 10.26 -3.35 0.76
C SER A 43 9.85 -2.42 -0.39
N TYR A 44 8.60 -2.49 -0.84
CA TYR A 44 8.06 -1.63 -1.89
C TYR A 44 7.80 -0.18 -1.44
N TYR A 45 8.20 0.23 -0.23
CA TYR A 45 8.32 1.64 0.13
C TYR A 45 9.71 2.20 -0.21
N GLY A 46 10.63 1.37 -0.68
CA GLY A 46 11.99 1.78 -1.02
C GLY A 46 12.06 2.83 -2.14
N GLY A 47 11.07 2.95 -3.02
CA GLY A 47 11.07 3.98 -4.06
C GLY A 47 10.63 5.37 -3.57
N LEU A 48 10.19 5.52 -2.32
CA LEU A 48 9.82 6.83 -1.77
C LEU A 48 11.02 7.77 -1.72
N SER A 49 10.83 9.00 -2.21
CA SER A 49 11.83 10.06 -2.19
C SER A 49 11.22 11.33 -1.57
N PRO A 50 11.93 12.06 -0.69
CA PRO A 50 13.24 11.73 -0.14
C PRO A 50 13.22 10.49 0.77
N MET A 51 14.34 9.78 0.80
CA MET A 51 14.48 8.54 1.58
C MET A 51 14.68 8.82 3.08
N TYR A 52 13.72 8.41 3.91
CA TYR A 52 13.79 8.45 5.38
C TYR A 52 13.98 7.05 5.99
N LYS A 53 14.43 6.99 7.25
CA LYS A 53 14.23 5.78 8.05
C LYS A 53 12.75 5.70 8.44
N MET A 54 12.12 4.56 8.20
CA MET A 54 10.66 4.41 8.31
C MET A 54 10.23 3.17 9.11
N ALA A 55 9.03 3.23 9.69
CA ALA A 55 8.30 2.08 10.21
C ALA A 55 6.80 2.24 9.92
N SER A 56 6.08 1.14 9.79
CA SER A 56 4.61 1.14 9.81
C SER A 56 4.16 1.18 11.26
N VAL A 57 3.24 2.07 11.59
CA VAL A 57 2.69 2.15 12.94
C VAL A 57 1.19 1.94 12.91
N TYR A 58 0.71 1.18 13.89
CA TYR A 58 -0.68 0.84 14.06
C TYR A 58 -1.18 1.57 15.28
N GLN A 59 -2.24 2.34 15.12
CA GLN A 59 -2.93 3.03 16.20
C GLN A 59 -4.33 2.44 16.30
N GLN A 60 -4.67 1.91 17.46
CA GLN A 60 -6.04 1.50 17.73
C GLN A 60 -6.91 2.75 17.89
N ILE A 61 -8.02 2.75 17.17
CA ILE A 61 -8.99 3.85 17.20
C ILE A 61 -10.35 3.32 17.64
N ASP A 62 -11.25 4.22 18.01
CA ASP A 62 -12.65 3.92 18.23
C ASP A 62 -13.46 4.11 16.92
N TYR A 63 -14.67 3.56 16.85
CA TYR A 63 -15.54 3.70 15.67
C TYR A 63 -15.92 5.15 15.35
N ASP A 64 -15.95 6.01 16.37
CA ASP A 64 -16.30 7.43 16.25
C ASP A 64 -15.04 8.32 16.18
N TYR A 65 -13.89 7.75 15.80
CA TYR A 65 -12.64 8.50 15.67
C TYR A 65 -12.72 9.54 14.54
N GLU A 66 -12.59 10.81 14.92
CA GLU A 66 -12.60 11.97 14.01
C GLU A 66 -11.19 12.49 13.67
N GLY A 67 -10.14 11.85 14.17
CA GLY A 67 -8.77 12.27 13.90
C GLY A 67 -8.26 11.80 12.54
N ASP A 68 -7.04 12.24 12.20
CA ASP A 68 -6.41 11.84 10.95
C ASP A 68 -5.98 10.37 10.99
N CYS A 69 -6.09 9.73 9.83
CA CYS A 69 -5.81 8.33 9.62
C CYS A 69 -5.29 8.14 8.20
N LEU A 70 -4.02 7.72 8.06
CA LEU A 70 -3.44 7.63 6.73
C LEU A 70 -4.18 6.53 5.98
N ASN A 71 -4.22 5.33 6.53
CA ASN A 71 -5.03 4.26 5.99
C ASN A 71 -5.83 3.59 7.09
N PHE A 72 -7.13 3.46 6.89
CA PHE A 72 -7.98 2.67 7.77
C PHE A 72 -7.80 1.17 7.46
N SER A 73 -7.73 0.36 8.51
CA SER A 73 -7.64 -1.09 8.45
C SER A 73 -8.36 -1.70 9.66
N GLY A 74 -8.54 -3.03 9.64
CA GLY A 74 -9.21 -3.77 10.72
C GLY A 74 -10.70 -3.99 10.48
N GLY A 75 -11.25 -5.03 11.10
CA GLY A 75 -12.67 -5.30 11.19
C GLY A 75 -13.28 -4.62 12.42
N MET A 76 -13.54 -5.39 13.48
CA MET A 76 -14.15 -4.93 14.72
C MET A 76 -13.17 -4.19 15.63
N MET A 77 -11.87 -4.37 15.40
CA MET A 77 -10.83 -3.54 15.99
C MET A 77 -10.31 -2.58 14.91
N PRO A 78 -10.90 -1.39 14.77
CA PRO A 78 -10.45 -0.44 13.76
C PRO A 78 -9.07 0.09 14.11
N LEU A 79 -8.20 0.12 13.11
CA LEU A 79 -6.81 0.52 13.21
C LEU A 79 -6.51 1.59 12.16
N CYS A 80 -5.76 2.62 12.56
CA CYS A 80 -5.05 3.47 11.63
C CYS A 80 -3.66 2.89 11.36
N VAL A 81 -3.34 2.74 10.09
CA VAL A 81 -2.03 2.34 9.59
C VAL A 81 -1.34 3.58 9.05
N ASN A 82 -0.41 4.11 9.84
CA ASN A 82 0.34 5.33 9.59
C ASN A 82 1.83 5.01 9.35
N ILE A 83 2.61 6.01 8.97
CA ILE A 83 4.06 5.84 8.74
C ILE A 83 4.84 6.68 9.75
N LEU A 84 5.75 6.06 10.49
CA LEU A 84 6.70 6.76 11.34
C LEU A 84 7.99 7.03 10.54
N ILE A 85 8.39 8.28 10.40
CA ILE A 85 9.67 8.68 9.78
C ILE A 85 10.63 9.26 10.81
N PHE A 86 11.93 9.04 10.62
CA PHE A 86 12.99 9.77 11.35
C PHE A 86 13.57 10.88 10.48
N LYS A 87 13.25 12.13 10.82
CA LYS A 87 13.58 13.34 10.05
C LYS A 87 14.09 14.42 11.00
N GLY A 88 15.24 15.01 10.68
CA GLY A 88 15.79 16.12 11.46
C GLY A 88 16.24 15.76 12.89
N GLY A 89 16.44 14.47 13.19
CA GLY A 89 16.77 14.00 14.55
C GLY A 89 15.55 13.63 15.39
N GLU A 90 14.35 13.75 14.83
CA GLU A 90 13.09 13.50 15.52
C GLU A 90 12.24 12.46 14.79
N TYR A 91 11.37 11.80 15.54
CA TYR A 91 10.38 10.87 15.00
C TYR A 91 9.08 11.63 14.72
N ASN A 92 8.55 11.49 13.51
CA ASN A 92 7.30 12.13 13.09
C ASN A 92 6.37 11.06 12.54
N ILE A 93 5.12 11.06 12.96
CA ILE A 93 4.08 10.19 12.39
C ILE A 93 3.48 10.95 11.21
N ILE A 94 3.32 10.27 10.08
CA ILE A 94 2.55 10.69 8.93
C ILE A 94 1.23 9.94 9.01
N ASP A 95 0.18 10.65 9.42
CA ASP A 95 -1.15 10.10 9.65
C ASP A 95 -2.22 10.67 8.71
N SER A 96 -1.85 11.50 7.74
CA SER A 96 -2.78 12.03 6.76
C SER A 96 -2.23 11.98 5.33
N LYS A 97 -3.15 12.01 4.35
CA LYS A 97 -2.78 12.09 2.94
C LYS A 97 -2.05 13.39 2.60
N ASP A 98 -2.41 14.48 3.28
CA ASP A 98 -1.78 15.78 3.07
C ASP A 98 -0.34 15.78 3.60
N GLU A 99 -0.08 15.22 4.78
CA GLU A 99 1.29 15.09 5.30
C GLU A 99 2.16 14.14 4.47
N LEU A 100 1.57 13.04 3.96
CA LEU A 100 2.28 12.14 3.06
C LEU A 100 2.71 12.90 1.79
N ARG A 101 1.80 13.71 1.23
CA ARG A 101 2.06 14.56 0.08
C ARG A 101 3.14 15.60 0.36
N GLU A 102 3.04 16.33 1.47
CA GLU A 102 4.03 17.34 1.86
C GLU A 102 5.42 16.75 2.12
N THR A 103 5.47 15.48 2.50
CA THR A 103 6.72 14.79 2.80
C THR A 103 7.43 14.24 1.55
N PHE A 104 6.67 13.64 0.63
CA PHE A 104 7.23 12.86 -0.49
C PHE A 104 6.93 13.44 -1.88
N ALA A 105 6.19 14.54 -2.00
CA ALA A 105 6.09 15.26 -3.27
C ALA A 105 7.29 16.23 -3.45
N PRO A 106 7.70 16.55 -4.69
CA PRO A 106 7.11 16.12 -5.96
C PRO A 106 7.45 14.68 -6.36
N ILE A 107 6.58 14.04 -7.14
CA ILE A 107 6.77 12.69 -7.67
C ILE A 107 7.53 12.75 -9.00
N GLU A 108 8.77 12.28 -9.05
CA GLU A 108 9.68 12.52 -10.17
C GLU A 108 9.94 11.29 -11.04
N SER A 109 9.63 10.08 -10.53
CA SER A 109 9.88 8.83 -11.24
C SER A 109 8.74 7.82 -11.18
N GLU A 110 8.76 6.83 -12.07
CA GLU A 110 7.79 5.71 -12.07
C GLU A 110 7.95 4.83 -10.81
N GLU A 111 9.19 4.57 -10.37
CA GLU A 111 9.48 3.79 -9.17
C GLU A 111 8.91 4.46 -7.91
N GLU A 112 9.10 5.78 -7.82
CA GLU A 112 8.55 6.60 -6.75
C GLU A 112 7.03 6.65 -6.80
N ALA A 113 6.44 6.86 -7.98
CA ALA A 113 4.99 6.86 -8.15
C ALA A 113 4.35 5.54 -7.69
N LEU A 114 4.98 4.40 -8.01
CA LEU A 114 4.51 3.09 -7.56
C LEU A 114 4.56 2.96 -6.04
N SER A 115 5.70 3.32 -5.43
CA SER A 115 5.89 3.25 -3.97
C SER A 115 4.95 4.20 -3.23
N TYR A 116 4.81 5.43 -3.74
CA TYR A 116 3.95 6.46 -3.19
C TYR A 116 2.47 6.05 -3.24
N VAL A 117 1.99 5.53 -4.37
CA VAL A 117 0.60 5.04 -4.45
C VAL A 117 0.36 3.87 -3.49
N CYS A 118 1.32 2.96 -3.32
CA CYS A 118 1.20 1.87 -2.34
C CYS A 118 1.04 2.42 -0.91
N ALA A 119 1.87 3.38 -0.50
CA ALA A 119 1.75 4.05 0.79
C ALA A 119 0.44 4.85 0.93
N TYR A 120 0.06 5.58 -0.12
CA TYR A 120 -1.14 6.40 -0.16
C TYR A 120 -2.43 5.56 -0.17
N THR A 121 -2.45 4.31 -0.61
CA THR A 121 -3.71 3.56 -0.74
C THR A 121 -3.75 2.28 0.08
N ASN A 122 -2.69 2.00 0.84
CA ASN A 122 -2.46 0.71 1.49
C ASN A 122 -2.57 -0.48 0.51
N THR A 123 -2.10 -0.28 -0.71
CA THR A 123 -2.05 -1.32 -1.75
C THR A 123 -0.63 -1.81 -1.92
N TYR A 124 -0.44 -2.90 -2.66
CA TYR A 124 0.85 -3.53 -2.84
C TYR A 124 1.11 -3.90 -4.31
N PRO A 125 2.37 -3.91 -4.75
CA PRO A 125 2.71 -4.39 -6.08
C PRO A 125 2.69 -5.92 -6.12
N MET A 126 2.16 -6.47 -7.21
CA MET A 126 2.29 -7.88 -7.60
C MET A 126 2.96 -8.01 -8.96
N TYR A 127 3.96 -8.89 -9.03
CA TYR A 127 4.70 -9.21 -10.25
C TYR A 127 4.59 -10.68 -10.66
N GLU A 128 4.24 -11.54 -9.71
CA GLU A 128 4.11 -12.99 -9.90
C GLU A 128 2.73 -13.44 -9.45
N PHE A 129 2.15 -14.39 -10.19
CA PHE A 129 0.78 -14.87 -9.99
C PHE A 129 0.75 -16.39 -10.01
N ASP A 130 0.93 -17.01 -8.85
CA ASP A 130 0.72 -18.45 -8.70
C ASP A 130 -0.73 -18.71 -8.29
N LEU A 131 -1.59 -18.94 -9.29
CA LEU A 131 -3.04 -19.09 -9.08
C LEU A 131 -3.46 -20.56 -9.24
N PRO A 132 -3.80 -21.26 -8.14
CA PRO A 132 -4.33 -22.61 -8.20
C PRO A 132 -5.51 -22.72 -9.17
N PHE A 133 -5.65 -23.87 -9.83
CA PHE A 133 -6.76 -24.10 -10.78
C PHE A 133 -8.14 -23.90 -10.13
N ARG A 134 -8.25 -24.19 -8.82
CA ARG A 134 -9.47 -24.02 -8.04
C ARG A 134 -9.89 -22.56 -7.84
N TYR A 135 -9.00 -21.59 -8.04
CA TYR A 135 -9.33 -20.18 -7.78
C TYR A 135 -10.36 -19.68 -8.79
N ARG A 136 -11.37 -18.95 -8.27
CA ARG A 136 -12.34 -18.27 -9.12
C ARG A 136 -11.65 -17.09 -9.77
N ARG A 137 -11.73 -17.00 -11.10
CA ARG A 137 -11.08 -15.96 -11.90
C ARG A 137 -12.14 -15.08 -12.54
N TYR A 138 -11.94 -13.77 -12.46
CA TYR A 138 -12.89 -12.78 -12.99
C TYR A 138 -12.33 -12.03 -14.20
N VAL A 139 -11.04 -12.19 -14.49
CA VAL A 139 -10.36 -11.60 -15.64
C VAL A 139 -9.63 -12.66 -16.45
N TRP A 140 -9.44 -12.38 -17.74
CA TRP A 140 -8.73 -13.26 -18.66
C TRP A 140 -7.20 -13.06 -18.63
N LYS A 141 -6.74 -11.87 -18.21
CA LYS A 141 -5.33 -11.50 -18.12
C LYS A 141 -5.05 -10.71 -16.85
N LEU A 142 -3.90 -10.99 -16.25
CA LEU A 142 -3.32 -10.26 -15.11
C LEU A 142 -2.09 -9.51 -15.59
N TYR A 143 -1.96 -8.27 -15.13
CA TYR A 143 -0.86 -7.38 -15.49
C TYR A 143 0.09 -7.25 -14.30
N LYS A 144 1.39 -7.29 -14.55
CA LYS A 144 2.36 -6.97 -13.50
C LYS A 144 2.19 -5.51 -13.08
N SER A 145 2.48 -5.23 -11.82
CA SER A 145 2.42 -3.87 -11.30
C SER A 145 3.41 -2.98 -12.02
N HIS A 146 3.01 -1.74 -12.23
CA HIS A 146 3.81 -0.75 -12.93
C HIS A 146 3.29 0.65 -12.62
N ALA A 147 4.15 1.62 -12.81
CA ALA A 147 3.77 3.01 -13.00
C ALA A 147 4.19 3.39 -14.42
N LYS A 148 3.33 4.13 -15.10
CA LYS A 148 3.58 4.62 -16.45
C LYS A 148 3.44 6.12 -16.47
N LYS A 149 4.48 6.83 -16.90
CA LYS A 149 4.39 8.28 -17.10
C LYS A 149 3.34 8.63 -18.15
N VAL A 150 2.46 9.56 -17.80
CA VAL A 150 1.41 10.11 -18.67
C VAL A 150 1.43 11.64 -18.56
N GLU A 151 0.52 12.31 -19.26
CA GLU A 151 0.39 13.77 -19.13
C GLU A 151 0.01 14.14 -17.68
N GLY A 152 0.79 15.03 -17.06
CA GLY A 152 0.54 15.55 -15.72
C GLY A 152 0.90 14.63 -14.55
N GLY A 153 1.36 13.40 -14.78
CA GLY A 153 1.66 12.46 -13.68
C GLY A 153 1.93 11.04 -14.14
N TYR A 154 1.43 10.08 -13.35
CA TYR A 154 1.61 8.65 -13.56
C TYR A 154 0.30 7.88 -13.41
N GLU A 155 0.05 6.94 -14.31
CA GLU A 155 -0.94 5.87 -14.11
C GLU A 155 -0.24 4.70 -13.43
N VAL A 156 -0.77 4.26 -12.29
CA VAL A 156 -0.14 3.26 -11.43
C VAL A 156 -1.09 2.09 -11.22
N LEU A 157 -0.63 0.88 -11.54
CA LEU A 157 -1.33 -0.37 -11.28
C LEU A 157 -0.75 -1.06 -10.04
N THR A 158 -1.57 -1.20 -9.01
CA THR A 158 -1.31 -1.96 -7.79
C THR A 158 -2.40 -3.00 -7.54
N TYR A 159 -2.27 -3.75 -6.44
CA TYR A 159 -3.21 -4.78 -6.04
C TYR A 159 -3.62 -4.61 -4.58
N ASP A 160 -4.81 -5.12 -4.28
CA ASP A 160 -5.38 -5.15 -2.94
C ASP A 160 -6.01 -6.53 -2.69
N TYR A 161 -6.08 -6.90 -1.42
CA TYR A 161 -6.79 -8.08 -0.94
C TYR A 161 -7.73 -7.67 0.18
N GLN A 162 -9.02 -7.91 -0.05
CA GLN A 162 -10.07 -7.65 0.92
C GLN A 162 -9.96 -8.64 2.09
N THR A 163 -9.12 -8.29 3.06
CA THR A 163 -8.79 -9.16 4.19
C THR A 163 -9.94 -9.22 5.20
N PHE A 164 -10.59 -8.09 5.49
CA PHE A 164 -11.60 -8.01 6.55
C PHE A 164 -13.03 -8.18 6.03
N GLY A 165 -13.91 -8.62 6.95
CA GLY A 165 -15.32 -8.89 6.70
C GLY A 165 -15.59 -10.35 6.37
N CYS A 166 -16.82 -10.64 5.94
CA CYS A 166 -17.19 -11.97 5.47
C CYS A 166 -17.01 -12.08 3.97
N GLY A 167 -16.42 -13.20 3.54
CA GLY A 167 -16.01 -13.44 2.17
C GLY A 167 -17.15 -13.47 1.14
N PRO A 168 -16.82 -13.55 -0.16
CA PRO A 168 -15.49 -13.91 -0.67
C PRO A 168 -14.46 -12.80 -0.44
N HIS A 169 -13.30 -13.16 0.12
CA HIS A 169 -12.14 -12.27 0.26
C HIS A 169 -11.46 -12.14 -1.12
N ASN A 170 -11.74 -11.03 -1.81
CA ASN A 170 -11.35 -10.89 -3.20
C ASN A 170 -10.01 -10.18 -3.35
N HIS A 171 -9.26 -10.58 -4.36
CA HIS A 171 -8.16 -9.78 -4.87
C HIS A 171 -8.67 -8.80 -5.92
N TYR A 172 -8.16 -7.57 -5.86
CA TYR A 172 -8.46 -6.48 -6.78
C TYR A 172 -7.20 -5.99 -7.46
N SER A 173 -7.32 -5.64 -8.75
CA SER A 173 -6.37 -4.75 -9.42
C SER A 173 -6.88 -3.32 -9.31
N ILE A 174 -6.00 -2.40 -8.93
CA ILE A 174 -6.32 -0.99 -8.72
C ILE A 174 -5.44 -0.16 -9.65
N VAL A 175 -6.07 0.68 -10.45
CA VAL A 175 -5.42 1.68 -11.29
C VAL A 175 -5.71 3.04 -10.70
N SER A 176 -4.66 3.73 -10.29
CA SER A 176 -4.70 5.08 -9.74
C SER A 176 -3.94 6.04 -10.64
N PHE A 177 -4.34 7.30 -10.64
CA PHE A 177 -3.53 8.39 -11.17
C PHE A 177 -2.91 9.15 -10.01
N VAL A 178 -1.60 9.39 -10.07
CA VAL A 178 -0.89 10.31 -9.16
C VAL A 178 -0.29 11.44 -9.97
N ASP A 179 -0.64 12.68 -9.62
CA ASP A 179 -0.02 13.85 -10.24
C ASP A 179 1.39 14.12 -9.67
N PHE A 180 2.16 14.99 -10.31
CA PHE A 180 3.51 15.33 -9.83
C PHE A 180 3.51 16.00 -8.45
N ASN A 181 2.37 16.51 -7.97
CA ASN A 181 2.23 17.10 -6.66
C ASN A 181 1.82 16.07 -5.59
N GLY A 182 1.67 14.79 -5.94
CA GLY A 182 1.30 13.71 -5.02
C GLY A 182 -0.21 13.59 -4.74
N ASN A 183 -1.08 14.22 -5.51
CA ASN A 183 -2.52 13.98 -5.42
C ASN A 183 -2.88 12.67 -6.11
N VAL A 184 -3.57 11.76 -5.41
CA VAL A 184 -3.95 10.45 -5.94
C VAL A 184 -5.45 10.38 -6.17
N SER A 185 -5.85 9.83 -7.31
CA SER A 185 -7.24 9.55 -7.64
C SER A 185 -7.40 8.13 -8.18
N LEU A 186 -8.48 7.46 -7.78
CA LEU A 186 -8.82 6.14 -8.31
C LEU A 186 -9.37 6.28 -9.73
N LEU A 187 -8.71 5.65 -10.71
CA LEU A 187 -9.22 5.55 -12.07
C LEU A 187 -10.08 4.30 -12.26
N LYS A 188 -9.64 3.18 -11.67
CA LYS A 188 -10.29 1.88 -11.88
C LYS A 188 -10.00 0.89 -10.77
N GLN A 189 -11.01 0.13 -10.38
CA GLN A 189 -10.85 -1.06 -9.54
C GLN A 189 -11.56 -2.23 -10.21
N LYS A 190 -10.91 -3.40 -10.22
CA LYS A 190 -11.50 -4.62 -10.75
C LYS A 190 -11.18 -5.79 -9.85
N LYS A 191 -12.21 -6.61 -9.58
CA LYS A 191 -12.01 -7.94 -9.02
C LYS A 191 -11.23 -8.81 -10.01
N VAL A 192 -10.17 -9.47 -9.57
CA VAL A 192 -9.31 -10.26 -10.45
C VAL A 192 -9.41 -11.77 -10.20
N TYR A 193 -9.34 -12.19 -8.94
CA TYR A 193 -9.55 -13.58 -8.54
C TYR A 193 -9.94 -13.66 -7.06
N ALA A 194 -10.42 -14.83 -6.62
CA ALA A 194 -10.71 -15.16 -5.23
C ALA A 194 -10.50 -16.65 -4.99
N ASP A 195 -10.15 -17.03 -3.75
CA ASP A 195 -10.13 -18.42 -3.32
C ASP A 195 -11.56 -18.85 -2.89
N PRO A 196 -12.21 -19.83 -3.57
CA PRO A 196 -13.51 -20.33 -3.12
C PRO A 196 -13.54 -20.98 -1.74
N LEU A 197 -12.39 -21.37 -1.16
CA LEU A 197 -12.33 -21.86 0.23
C LEU A 197 -12.51 -20.73 1.25
N GLU A 198 -12.39 -19.48 0.82
CA GLU A 198 -12.64 -18.29 1.63
C GLU A 198 -14.09 -17.78 1.46
N ASP A 199 -14.94 -18.50 0.70
CA ASP A 199 -16.36 -18.18 0.60
C ASP A 199 -17.04 -18.38 1.98
N GLY A 200 -17.59 -17.29 2.53
CA GLY A 200 -18.25 -17.31 3.85
C GLY A 200 -17.29 -17.35 5.05
N LEU A 201 -15.98 -17.36 4.82
CA LEU A 201 -15.00 -17.11 5.89
C LEU A 201 -15.21 -15.68 6.38
N CYS A 202 -15.23 -15.46 7.69
CA CYS A 202 -15.27 -14.11 8.27
C CYS A 202 -13.96 -13.86 8.99
N VAL A 203 -13.29 -12.77 8.64
CA VAL A 203 -12.04 -12.31 9.25
C VAL A 203 -12.28 -10.94 9.85
N ASP A 204 -11.73 -10.75 11.04
CA ASP A 204 -11.91 -9.59 11.90
C ASP A 204 -10.59 -8.92 12.25
#